data_AF-A0A399WYB7-F1
#
_entry.id   AF-A0A399WYB7-F1
#
_cell.length_a   1.000
_cell.length_b   1.000
_cell.length_c   1.000
_cell.angle_alpha   90.00
_cell.angle_beta   90.00
_cell.angle_gamma   90.00
#
_symmetry.space_group_name_H-M   'P 1'
#
loop_
_entity.id
_entity.type
_entity.pdbx_description
1 polymer ?
#
loop_
_entity_poly.entity_id
_entity_poly.type
_entity_poly.pdbx_seq_one_letter_code
_entity_poly.pdbx_strand_id
1 'polypeptide(L)'
;MYNSHVTKKRIYNKLAWLNELPREEAIYVFTECSGSQAWAEAMADARPFPMLEQLFTRAEEMANDTDFSQIEKRLAAVLER
;
A
#
# COMPACT_ATOMS: atom_id res chain seq x y z
N MET A 1 -7.25 -4.72 26.58
CA MET A 1 -7.06 -5.73 25.51
C MET A 1 -7.67 -5.17 24.23
N TYR A 2 -6.85 -4.71 23.28
CA TYR A 2 -7.35 -4.26 21.97
C TYR A 2 -7.70 -5.50 21.14
N ASN A 3 -8.94 -5.60 20.67
CA ASN A 3 -9.44 -6.79 19.98
C ASN A 3 -8.82 -6.93 18.58
N SER A 4 -7.93 -7.92 18.41
CA SER A 4 -7.22 -8.24 17.15
C SER A 4 -8.14 -8.32 15.91
N HIS A 5 -9.40 -8.73 16.08
CA HIS A 5 -10.40 -8.82 15.02
C HIS A 5 -10.80 -7.45 14.43
N VAL A 6 -10.83 -6.39 15.26
CA VAL A 6 -11.19 -5.04 14.80
C VAL A 6 -10.08 -4.46 13.93
N THR A 7 -8.82 -4.67 14.31
CA THR A 7 -7.64 -4.23 13.55
C THR A 7 -7.59 -4.90 12.17
N LYS A 8 -7.80 -6.22 12.11
CA LYS A 8 -7.84 -6.95 10.83
C LYS A 8 -8.92 -6.41 9.89
N LYS A 9 -10.14 -6.19 10.40
CA LYS A 9 -11.23 -5.64 9.59
C LYS A 9 -10.91 -4.25 9.03
N ARG A 10 -10.28 -3.39 9.83
CA ARG A 10 -9.83 -2.06 9.38
C ARG A 10 -8.82 -2.15 8.25
N ILE A 11 -7.81 -3.01 8.39
CA ILE A 11 -6.78 -3.23 7.36
C ILE A 11 -7.41 -3.69 6.03
N TYR A 12 -8.33 -4.66 6.05
CA TYR A 12 -8.98 -5.12 4.82
C TYR A 12 -9.89 -4.07 4.18
N ASN A 13 -10.61 -3.29 4.99
CA ASN A 13 -11.38 -2.14 4.47
C ASN A 13 -10.46 -1.10 3.82
N LYS A 14 -9.26 -0.91 4.37
CA LYS A 14 -8.29 0.05 3.85
C LYS A 14 -7.63 -0.44 2.56
N LEU A 15 -7.38 -1.75 2.44
CA LEU A 15 -6.96 -2.37 1.19
C LEU A 15 -8.03 -2.21 0.11
N ALA A 16 -9.31 -2.44 0.44
CA ALA A 16 -10.43 -2.22 -0.48
C ALA A 16 -10.51 -0.75 -0.93
N TRP A 17 -10.43 0.18 0.02
CA TRP A 17 -10.35 1.62 -0.28
C TRP A 17 -9.19 1.95 -1.23
N LEU A 18 -7.99 1.45 -0.96
CA LEU A 18 -6.81 1.68 -1.82
C LEU A 18 -7.03 1.14 -3.23
N ASN A 19 -7.67 -0.02 -3.38
CA ASN A 19 -8.01 -0.63 -4.67
C ASN A 19 -9.05 0.19 -5.46
N GLU A 20 -9.96 0.86 -4.77
CA GLU A 20 -11.06 1.63 -5.37
C GLU A 20 -10.71 3.09 -5.66
N LEU A 21 -9.59 3.61 -5.11
CA LEU A 21 -9.17 4.99 -5.35
C LEU A 21 -9.04 5.30 -6.85
N PRO A 22 -9.45 6.51 -7.29
CA PRO A 22 -9.03 7.04 -8.58
C PRO A 22 -7.52 6.93 -8.74
N ARG A 23 -7.05 6.67 -9.96
CA ARG A 23 -5.62 6.45 -10.24
C ARG A 23 -4.73 7.54 -9.66
N GLU A 24 -5.08 8.80 -9.88
CA GLU A 24 -4.32 9.96 -9.40
C GLU A 24 -4.23 10.01 -7.86
N GLU A 25 -5.33 9.70 -7.17
CA GLU A 25 -5.34 9.65 -5.70
C GLU A 25 -4.50 8.48 -5.17
N ALA A 26 -4.51 7.34 -5.85
CA ALA A 26 -3.66 6.21 -5.49
C ALA A 26 -2.17 6.52 -5.69
N ILE A 27 -1.80 7.18 -6.80
CA ILE A 27 -0.44 7.66 -7.02
C ILE A 27 -0.02 8.57 -5.88
N TYR A 28 -0.88 9.51 -5.46
CA TYR A 28 -0.58 10.39 -4.33
C TYR A 28 -0.29 9.59 -3.05
N VAL A 29 -1.14 8.62 -2.70
CA VAL A 29 -0.95 7.76 -1.52
C VAL A 29 0.35 6.95 -1.60
N PHE A 30 0.66 6.36 -2.77
CA PHE A 30 1.88 5.58 -2.96
C PHE A 30 3.13 6.48 -2.96
N THR A 31 3.04 7.70 -3.46
CA THR A 31 4.14 8.69 -3.43
C THR A 31 4.52 9.04 -2.00
N GLU A 32 3.55 9.18 -1.10
CA GLU A 32 3.82 9.39 0.33
C GLU A 32 4.55 8.20 0.99
N CYS A 33 4.44 7.00 0.40
CA CYS A 33 5.10 5.79 0.90
C CYS A 33 6.57 5.68 0.47
N SER A 34 6.89 5.93 -0.80
CA SER A 34 8.25 5.73 -1.33
C SER A 34 9.00 7.01 -1.66
N GLY A 35 8.31 8.13 -1.86
CA GLY A 35 8.86 9.36 -2.45
C GLY A 35 9.19 9.24 -3.95
N SER A 36 8.96 8.08 -4.57
CA SER A 36 9.28 7.80 -5.96
C SER A 36 8.01 7.82 -6.81
N GLN A 37 7.92 8.79 -7.72
CA GLN A 37 6.80 8.93 -8.65
C GLN A 37 6.65 7.69 -9.56
N ALA A 38 7.76 7.19 -10.10
CA ALA A 38 7.76 6.01 -10.96
C ALA A 38 7.25 4.74 -10.23
N TRP A 39 7.68 4.56 -8.98
CA TRP A 39 7.17 3.47 -8.14
C TRP A 39 5.69 3.63 -7.83
N ALA A 40 5.25 4.85 -7.52
CA ALA A 40 3.87 5.14 -7.17
C ALA A 40 2.91 4.92 -8.34
N GLU A 41 3.30 5.32 -9.55
CA GLU A 41 2.56 5.03 -10.78
C GLU A 41 2.46 3.53 -11.04
N ALA A 42 3.58 2.80 -10.93
CA ALA A 42 3.60 1.36 -11.14
C ALA A 42 2.70 0.61 -10.14
N MET A 43 2.70 1.02 -8.87
CA MET A 43 1.81 0.46 -7.85
C MET A 43 0.34 0.83 -8.09
N ALA A 44 0.06 2.06 -8.51
CA ALA A 44 -1.30 2.50 -8.82
C ALA A 44 -1.90 1.72 -10.00
N ASP A 45 -1.08 1.37 -10.98
CA ASP A 45 -1.45 0.59 -12.17
C ASP A 45 -1.54 -0.92 -11.91
N ALA A 46 -0.87 -1.43 -10.87
CA ALA A 46 -0.92 -2.84 -10.49
C ALA A 46 -2.16 -3.23 -9.68
N ARG A 47 -2.95 -2.26 -9.22
CA ARG A 47 -4.22 -2.50 -8.54
C ARG A 47 -5.23 -3.20 -9.49
N PRO A 48 -6.16 -4.02 -8.97
CA PRO A 48 -6.41 -4.29 -7.54
C PRO A 48 -5.46 -5.33 -6.94
N PHE A 49 -5.19 -5.20 -5.64
CA PHE A 49 -4.50 -6.21 -4.83
C PHE A 49 -5.51 -7.06 -4.05
N PRO A 50 -5.68 -8.35 -4.37
CA PRO A 50 -6.63 -9.21 -3.67
C PRO A 50 -6.30 -9.41 -2.18
N MET A 51 -5.02 -9.35 -1.81
CA MET A 51 -4.51 -9.64 -0.46
C MET A 51 -3.36 -8.68 -0.08
N LEU A 52 -3.13 -8.53 1.23
CA LEU A 52 -2.00 -7.74 1.74
C LEU A 52 -0.66 -8.29 1.26
N GLU A 53 -0.51 -9.61 1.27
CA GLU A 53 0.71 -10.27 0.79
C GLU A 53 1.04 -9.84 -0.64
N GLN A 54 0.06 -9.85 -1.55
CA GLN A 54 0.25 -9.43 -2.94
C GLN A 54 0.59 -7.95 -3.07
N LEU A 55 0.00 -7.09 -2.24
CA LEU A 55 0.36 -5.68 -2.17
C LEU A 55 1.84 -5.51 -1.78
N PHE A 56 2.29 -6.18 -0.72
CA PHE A 56 3.67 -6.06 -0.23
C PHE A 56 4.69 -6.72 -1.16
N THR A 57 4.39 -7.91 -1.71
CA THR A 57 5.24 -8.54 -2.72
C THR A 57 5.42 -7.65 -3.94
N ARG A 58 4.33 -7.06 -4.44
CA ARG A 58 4.42 -6.15 -5.60
C ARG A 58 5.20 -4.89 -5.29
N ALA A 59 5.00 -4.35 -4.09
CA ALA A 59 5.73 -3.18 -3.58
C ALA A 59 7.25 -3.44 -3.54
N GLU A 60 7.66 -4.63 -3.09
CA GLU A 60 9.06 -5.06 -3.02
C GLU A 60 9.67 -5.23 -4.40
N GLU A 61 9.00 -5.97 -5.29
CA GLU A 61 9.44 -6.19 -6.68
C GLU A 61 9.72 -4.88 -7.43
N MET A 62 8.93 -3.84 -7.15
CA MET A 62 9.03 -2.54 -7.81
C MET A 62 10.01 -1.58 -7.16
N ALA A 63 10.43 -1.84 -5.91
CA ALA A 63 11.21 -0.88 -5.11
C ALA A 63 12.61 -0.58 -5.68
N ASN A 64 13.13 -1.39 -6.61
CA ASN A 64 14.47 -1.27 -7.18
C ASN A 64 15.53 -1.06 -6.06
N ASP A 65 16.43 -0.08 -6.20
CA ASP A 65 17.47 0.27 -5.22
C ASP A 65 16.97 1.05 -3.99
N THR A 66 15.65 1.29 -3.90
CA THR A 66 15.07 2.04 -2.77
C THR A 66 14.98 1.12 -1.56
N ASP A 67 15.24 1.67 -0.37
CA ASP A 67 15.10 0.92 0.89
C ASP A 67 13.64 0.49 1.11
N PHE A 68 13.35 -0.76 0.75
CA PHE A 68 12.02 -1.34 0.87
C PHE A 68 11.52 -1.34 2.31
N SER A 69 12.40 -1.42 3.32
CA SER A 69 11.98 -1.42 4.73
C SER A 69 11.24 -0.14 5.12
N GLN A 70 11.65 1.01 4.56
CA GLN A 70 11.00 2.28 4.81
C GLN A 70 9.68 2.41 4.05
N ILE A 71 9.59 1.85 2.85
CA ILE A 71 8.36 1.76 2.05
C ILE A 71 7.34 0.88 2.77
N GLU A 72 7.74 -0.33 3.17
CA GLU A 72 6.92 -1.30 3.90
C GLU A 72 6.30 -0.67 5.14
N LYS A 73 7.11 0.00 5.98
CA LYS A 73 6.63 0.66 7.19
C LYS A 73 5.57 1.74 6.90
N ARG A 74 5.77 2.56 5.85
CA ARG A 74 4.82 3.62 5.48
C ARG A 74 3.55 3.04 4.88
N LEU A 75 3.67 1.99 4.07
CA LEU A 75 2.54 1.30 3.47
C LEU A 75 1.69 0.60 4.55
N ALA A 76 2.32 -0.05 5.52
CA ALA A 76 1.65 -0.61 6.69
C ALA A 76 0.90 0.48 7.48
N ALA A 77 1.53 1.64 7.71
CA ALA A 77 0.87 2.75 8.39
C ALA A 77 -0.34 3.29 7.62
N VAL A 78 -0.33 3.29 6.29
CA VAL A 78 -1.51 3.66 5.48
C VAL A 78 -2.67 2.68 5.71
N LEU A 79 -2.37 1.39 5.84
CA LEU A 79 -3.36 0.33 6.02
C LEU A 79 -3.94 0.28 7.45
N GLU A 80 -3.22 0.81 8.44
CA GLU A 80 -3.64 0.86 9.85
C GLU A 80 -4.40 2.13 10.24
N ARG A 81 -4.38 3.19 9.40
CA ARG A 81 -5.13 4.45 9.58
C ARG A 81 -6.64 4.24 9.48
#